data_AF-A0A3D2FDN9-F1
#
_entry.id   AF-A0A3D2FDN9-F1
#
_cell.length_a   1.000
_cell.length_b   1.000
_cell.length_c   1.000
_cell.angle_alpha   90.00
_cell.angle_beta   90.00
_cell.angle_gamma   90.00
#
_symmetry.space_group_name_H-M   'P 1'
#
loop_
_entity.id
_entity.type
_entity.pdbx_description
1 polymer ?
#
loop_
_entity_poly.entity_id
_entity_poly.type
_entity_poly.pdbx_seq_one_letter_code
_entity_poly.pdbx_strand_id
1 'polypeptide(L)'
;MRKPPEPVQVIKQRRDEALTKLVGRVPYIQYLGVTFDRRGDELTAVLPYADKLIGNPMLPAIHGGVTAAFLEITSVISLSWATLWDDLESGELEGDSTAFRMPKTIDFTVDYLRSGLPRDAYARARITRSGRRYASVP
;
A
#
# COMPACT_ATOMS: atom_id res chain seq x y z
N MET A 1 -20.10 -14.70 -27.05
CA MET A 1 -19.11 -15.74 -26.67
C MET A 1 -18.32 -15.23 -25.48
N ARG A 2 -18.29 -15.98 -24.38
CA ARG A 2 -17.51 -15.61 -23.18
C ARG A 2 -16.03 -15.85 -23.51
N LYS A 3 -15.18 -14.82 -23.39
CA LYS A 3 -13.74 -14.91 -23.66
C LYS A 3 -13.15 -16.02 -22.78
N PRO A 4 -12.24 -16.88 -23.28
CA PRO A 4 -11.60 -17.88 -22.45
C PRO A 4 -10.88 -17.21 -21.27
N PRO A 5 -10.91 -17.80 -20.06
CA PRO A 5 -10.19 -17.26 -18.92
C PRO A 5 -8.69 -17.15 -19.24
N GLU A 6 -8.09 -16.00 -18.96
CA GLU A 6 -6.67 -15.77 -19.20
C GLU A 6 -5.80 -16.70 -18.31
N PRO A 7 -4.60 -17.08 -18.76
CA PRO A 7 -3.68 -17.87 -17.94
C PRO A 7 -3.31 -17.15 -16.63
N VAL A 8 -3.33 -17.89 -15.51
CA VAL A 8 -3.06 -17.36 -14.15
C VAL A 8 -1.72 -16.61 -14.05
N GLN A 9 -0.72 -17.03 -14.82
CA GLN A 9 0.61 -16.38 -14.86
C GLN A 9 0.54 -14.96 -15.42
N VAL A 10 -0.26 -14.73 -16.47
CA VAL A 10 -0.45 -13.42 -17.10
C VAL A 10 -1.18 -12.47 -16.15
N ILE A 11 -2.19 -12.98 -15.44
CA ILE A 11 -2.95 -12.22 -14.43
C ILE A 11 -2.02 -11.80 -13.28
N LYS A 12 -1.16 -12.71 -12.78
CA LYS A 12 -0.19 -12.40 -11.72
C LYS A 12 0.80 -11.34 -12.14
N GLN A 13 1.38 -11.46 -13.33
CA GLN A 13 2.36 -10.51 -13.85
C GLN A 13 1.75 -9.10 -14.03
N ARG A 14 0.56 -9.01 -14.62
CA ARG A 14 -0.16 -7.73 -14.76
C ARG A 14 -0.44 -7.08 -13.41
N ARG A 15 -0.81 -7.89 -12.40
CA ARG A 15 -1.04 -7.42 -11.03
C ARG A 15 0.24 -6.84 -10.42
N ASP A 16 1.36 -7.55 -10.52
CA ASP A 16 2.63 -7.10 -9.94
C ASP A 16 3.16 -5.83 -10.61
N GLU A 17 3.00 -5.71 -11.93
CA GLU A 17 3.33 -4.50 -12.68
C GLU A 17 2.44 -3.31 -12.28
N ALA A 18 1.13 -3.52 -12.09
CA ALA A 18 0.21 -2.49 -11.65
C ALA A 18 0.54 -2.00 -10.23
N LEU A 19 0.85 -2.91 -9.31
CA LEU A 19 1.28 -2.56 -7.95
C LEU A 19 2.59 -1.78 -7.96
N THR A 20 3.56 -2.20 -8.77
CA THR A 20 4.85 -1.50 -8.91
C THR A 20 4.66 -0.07 -9.43
N LYS A 21 3.79 0.12 -10.43
CA LYS A 21 3.44 1.45 -10.94
C LYS A 21 2.73 2.31 -9.90
N LEU A 22 1.79 1.73 -9.14
CA LEU A 22 1.07 2.43 -8.08
C LEU A 22 2.02 2.93 -6.99
N VAL A 23 2.88 2.04 -6.48
CA VAL A 23 3.86 2.34 -5.44
C VAL A 23 4.90 3.34 -5.94
N GLY A 24 5.37 3.19 -7.19
CA GLY A 24 6.35 4.07 -7.82
C GLY A 24 5.87 5.51 -8.06
N ARG A 25 4.57 5.78 -7.97
CA ARG A 25 4.01 7.15 -8.09
C ARG A 25 4.16 8.00 -6.83
N VAL A 26 4.54 7.40 -5.70
CA VAL A 26 4.67 8.12 -4.43
C VAL A 26 6.15 8.26 -4.08
N PRO A 27 6.78 9.43 -4.29
CA PRO A 27 8.21 9.62 -4.04
C PRO A 27 8.59 9.33 -2.59
N TYR A 28 7.68 9.57 -1.65
CA TYR A 28 7.93 9.32 -0.24
C TYR A 28 8.01 7.82 0.09
N ILE A 29 7.27 6.96 -0.62
CA ILE A 29 7.43 5.49 -0.50
C ILE A 29 8.85 5.09 -0.91
N GLN A 30 9.34 5.62 -2.05
CA GLN A 30 10.70 5.37 -2.53
C GLN A 30 11.75 5.89 -1.54
N TYR A 31 11.54 7.10 -0.99
CA TYR A 31 12.41 7.68 0.02
C TYR A 31 12.50 6.80 1.27
N LEU A 32 11.38 6.27 1.77
CA LEU A 32 11.38 5.38 2.93
C LEU A 32 11.88 3.96 2.60
N GLY A 33 11.83 3.56 1.32
CA GLY A 33 12.19 2.22 0.87
C GLY A 33 11.09 1.19 1.09
N VAL A 34 9.83 1.61 1.24
CA VAL A 34 8.71 0.70 1.52
C VAL A 34 8.45 -0.19 0.31
N THR A 35 8.34 -1.49 0.55
CA THR A 35 7.96 -2.49 -0.46
C THR A 35 6.66 -3.18 -0.07
N PHE A 36 6.04 -3.88 -1.03
CA PHE A 36 4.80 -4.61 -0.79
C PHE A 36 4.91 -6.04 -1.29
N ASP A 37 4.73 -6.99 -0.38
CA ASP A 37 4.62 -8.41 -0.69
C ASP A 37 3.15 -8.76 -0.93
N ARG A 38 2.84 -9.22 -2.13
CA ARG A 38 1.49 -9.62 -2.52
C ARG A 38 1.28 -11.12 -2.37
N ARG A 39 0.24 -11.51 -1.63
CA ARG A 39 -0.21 -12.89 -1.48
C ARG A 39 -1.70 -12.99 -1.83
N GLY A 40 -1.98 -13.26 -3.11
CA GLY A 40 -3.34 -13.22 -3.63
C GLY A 40 -3.85 -11.78 -3.68
N ASP A 41 -4.84 -11.48 -2.84
CA ASP A 41 -5.45 -10.15 -2.68
C ASP A 41 -4.94 -9.43 -1.42
N GLU A 42 -4.16 -10.11 -0.56
CA GLU A 42 -3.56 -9.51 0.62
C GLU A 42 -2.22 -8.86 0.28
N LEU A 43 -2.02 -7.64 0.77
CA LEU A 43 -0.76 -6.90 0.69
C LEU A 43 -0.13 -6.80 2.08
N THR A 44 1.14 -7.17 2.18
CA THR A 44 1.97 -6.91 3.36
C THR A 44 3.00 -5.85 3.00
N ALA A 45 2.90 -4.68 3.61
CA ALA A 45 3.90 -3.63 3.48
C ALA A 45 5.11 -3.98 4.35
N VAL A 46 6.30 -3.72 3.81
CA VAL A 46 7.57 -3.88 4.51
C VAL A 46 8.28 -2.54 4.50
N LEU A 47 8.69 -2.09 5.68
CA LEU A 47 9.59 -0.95 5.88
C LEU A 47 10.95 -1.52 6.27
N PRO A 48 11.90 -1.60 5.33
CA PRO A 48 13.26 -2.02 5.64
C PRO A 48 13.90 -1.06 6.64
N TYR A 49 14.66 -1.62 7.57
CA TYR A 49 15.47 -0.81 8.47
C TYR A 49 16.46 0.06 7.68
N ALA A 50 16.58 1.32 8.07
CA ALA A 50 17.67 2.20 7.65
C ALA A 50 17.95 3.22 8.75
N ASP A 51 19.22 3.57 8.96
CA ASP A 51 19.63 4.50 10.03
C ASP A 51 18.95 5.87 9.92
N LYS A 52 18.63 6.32 8.71
CA LYS A 52 17.88 7.56 8.44
C LYS A 52 16.46 7.58 9.03
N LEU A 53 15.93 6.41 9.42
CA LEU A 53 14.59 6.27 10.00
C LEU A 53 14.61 6.40 11.53
N ILE A 54 15.80 6.44 12.14
CA ILE A 54 15.95 6.53 13.59
C ILE A 54 15.73 7.96 14.06
N GLY A 55 14.80 8.13 15.01
CA GLY A 55 14.50 9.43 15.60
C GLY A 55 15.43 9.79 16.76
N ASN A 56 15.73 8.83 17.64
CA ASN A 56 16.60 9.03 18.80
C ASN A 56 17.91 8.23 18.60
N PRO A 57 19.05 8.90 18.34
CA PRO A 57 20.33 8.21 18.17
C PRO A 57 20.85 7.52 19.44
N MET A 58 20.45 7.98 20.63
CA MET A 58 20.88 7.41 21.92
C MET A 58 20.03 6.19 22.33
N LEU A 59 18.78 6.13 21.87
CA LEU A 59 17.87 5.00 22.03
C LEU A 59 17.35 4.64 20.64
N PRO A 60 18.06 3.79 19.87
CA PRO A 60 17.81 3.61 18.45
C PRO A 60 16.39 3.07 18.24
N ALA A 61 15.48 3.99 17.97
CA ALA A 61 14.08 3.71 17.74
C ALA A 61 13.62 4.43 16.48
N ILE A 62 12.80 3.74 15.70
CA ILE A 62 12.15 4.28 14.52
C ILE A 62 11.37 5.54 14.94
N HIS A 63 11.60 6.62 14.21
CA HIS A 63 10.93 7.89 14.45
C HIS A 63 9.40 7.72 14.35
N GLY A 64 8.66 8.31 15.30
CA GLY A 64 7.20 8.17 15.33
C GLY A 64 6.51 8.57 14.03
N GLY A 65 6.95 9.68 13.42
CA GLY A 65 6.45 10.12 12.10
C GLY A 65 6.71 9.14 10.96
N VAL A 66 7.79 8.34 11.02
CA VAL A 66 8.05 7.28 10.03
C VAL A 66 7.06 6.15 10.23
N THR A 67 6.80 5.74 11.46
CA THR A 67 5.78 4.73 11.78
C THR A 67 4.39 5.17 11.30
N ALA A 68 3.99 6.40 11.61
CA ALA A 68 2.72 6.96 11.16
C ALA A 68 2.60 6.97 9.64
N ALA A 69 3.60 7.49 8.94
CA ALA A 69 3.63 7.51 7.48
C ALA A 69 3.57 6.10 6.89
N PHE A 70 4.30 5.14 7.46
CA PHE A 70 4.31 3.75 7.00
C PHE A 70 2.92 3.11 7.11
N LEU A 71 2.21 3.35 8.21
CA LEU A 71 0.85 2.87 8.40
C LEU A 71 -0.13 3.54 7.43
N GLU A 72 -0.04 4.85 7.23
CA GLU A 72 -0.87 5.58 6.26
C GLU A 72 -0.64 5.07 4.82
N ILE A 73 0.63 4.94 4.42
CA ILE A 73 1.03 4.37 3.13
C ILE A 73 0.42 2.98 2.94
N THR A 74 0.51 2.13 3.96
CA THR A 74 -0.03 0.77 3.91
C THR A 74 -1.54 0.80 3.67
N SER A 75 -2.26 1.66 4.37
CA SER A 75 -3.71 1.82 4.24
C SER A 75 -4.13 2.35 2.87
N VAL A 76 -3.49 3.43 2.39
CA VAL A 76 -3.83 4.05 1.10
C VAL A 76 -3.52 3.12 -0.07
N ILE A 77 -2.37 2.44 -0.06
CA ILE A 77 -1.99 1.51 -1.13
C ILE A 77 -2.90 0.27 -1.11
N SER A 78 -3.22 -0.27 0.06
CA SER A 78 -4.11 -1.44 0.16
C SER A 78 -5.54 -1.11 -0.28
N LEU A 79 -6.06 0.06 0.09
CA LEU A 79 -7.35 0.54 -0.40
C LEU A 79 -7.33 0.76 -1.91
N SER A 80 -6.31 1.45 -2.41
CA SER A 80 -6.12 1.69 -3.84
C SER A 80 -6.08 0.39 -4.63
N TRP A 81 -5.35 -0.60 -4.12
CA TRP A 81 -5.22 -1.92 -4.74
C TRP A 81 -6.55 -2.66 -4.81
N ALA A 82 -7.31 -2.68 -3.71
CA ALA A 82 -8.60 -3.34 -3.66
C ALA A 82 -9.61 -2.73 -4.64
N THR A 83 -9.64 -1.39 -4.78
CA THR A 83 -10.56 -0.72 -5.70
C THR A 83 -10.11 -0.75 -7.15
N LEU A 84 -8.80 -0.61 -7.42
CA LEU A 84 -8.24 -0.61 -8.77
C LEU A 84 -8.50 -1.95 -9.49
N TRP A 85 -8.41 -3.05 -8.75
CA TRP A 85 -8.55 -4.37 -9.35
C TRP A 85 -9.99 -4.66 -9.79
N ASP A 86 -10.97 -4.27 -8.99
CA ASP A 86 -12.39 -4.40 -9.36
C ASP A 86 -12.69 -3.64 -10.68
N ASP A 87 -12.10 -2.45 -10.84
CA ASP A 87 -12.23 -1.62 -12.05
C ASP A 87 -11.41 -2.17 -13.26
N LEU A 88 -10.30 -2.87 -13.01
CA LEU A 88 -9.50 -3.52 -14.05
C LEU A 88 -10.19 -4.78 -14.60
N GLU A 89 -10.84 -5.57 -13.74
CA GLU A 89 -11.59 -6.77 -14.16
C GLU A 89 -12.88 -6.44 -14.91
N SER A 90 -13.51 -5.29 -14.61
CA SER A 90 -14.71 -4.84 -15.31
C SER A 90 -14.45 -4.38 -16.75
N GLY A 91 -13.18 -4.19 -17.13
CA GLY A 91 -12.78 -3.72 -18.46
C GLY A 91 -12.98 -2.22 -18.68
N GLU A 92 -13.34 -1.46 -17.65
CA GLU A 92 -13.52 -0.01 -17.76
C GLU A 92 -12.20 0.75 -17.93
N LEU A 93 -11.07 0.11 -17.58
CA LEU A 93 -9.72 0.69 -17.66
C LEU A 93 -8.95 0.30 -18.95
N GLU A 94 -9.64 0.17 -20.10
CA GLU A 94 -8.96 0.04 -21.41
C GLU A 94 -8.38 1.37 -21.93
N GLY A 95 -8.70 2.50 -21.29
CA GLY A 95 -8.23 3.83 -21.65
C GLY A 95 -7.39 4.49 -20.54
N ASP A 96 -6.12 4.70 -20.84
CA ASP A 96 -5.19 5.54 -20.08
C ASP A 96 -5.03 5.20 -18.58
N SER A 97 -4.11 4.28 -18.29
CA SER A 97 -3.64 3.93 -16.94
C SER A 97 -3.12 5.12 -16.09
N THR A 98 -3.03 6.33 -16.64
CA THR A 98 -2.68 7.55 -15.90
C THR A 98 -3.84 8.13 -15.08
N ALA A 99 -5.10 7.76 -15.35
CA ALA A 99 -6.28 8.33 -14.67
C ALA A 99 -6.58 7.73 -13.28
N PHE A 100 -5.75 6.84 -12.74
CA PHE A 100 -5.96 6.30 -11.40
C PHE A 100 -5.81 7.38 -10.33
N ARG A 101 -6.92 7.78 -9.73
CA ARG A 101 -6.97 8.77 -8.65
C ARG A 101 -6.77 8.07 -7.31
N MET A 102 -5.60 8.26 -6.70
CA MET A 102 -5.38 7.76 -5.34
C MET A 102 -6.41 8.36 -4.36
N PRO A 103 -6.96 7.54 -3.43
CA PRO A 103 -7.73 8.03 -2.32
C PRO A 103 -6.95 9.09 -1.54
N LYS A 104 -7.63 10.14 -1.10
CA LYS A 104 -7.06 11.12 -0.19
C LYS A 104 -7.45 10.75 1.22
N THR A 105 -6.47 10.74 2.13
CA THR A 105 -6.71 10.60 3.56
C THR A 105 -7.63 11.72 4.04
N ILE A 106 -8.71 11.37 4.73
CA ILE A 106 -9.64 12.33 5.34
C ILE A 106 -9.18 12.60 6.77
N ASP A 107 -9.04 11.53 7.54
CA ASP A 107 -8.51 11.50 8.89
C ASP A 107 -7.57 10.30 9.06
N PHE A 108 -6.68 10.40 10.04
CA PHE A 108 -5.72 9.36 10.36
C PHE A 108 -5.28 9.49 11.82
N THR A 109 -5.36 8.39 12.54
CA THR A 109 -4.97 8.30 13.96
C THR A 109 -4.05 7.11 14.14
N VAL A 110 -3.04 7.28 15.00
CA VAL A 110 -2.07 6.23 15.32
C VAL A 110 -1.92 6.14 16.82
N ASP A 111 -2.15 4.94 17.36
CA ASP A 111 -1.87 4.62 18.74
C ASP A 111 -0.50 3.95 18.86
N TYR A 112 0.47 4.65 19.47
CA TYR A 112 1.82 4.13 19.66
C TYR A 112 1.87 3.24 20.91
N LEU A 113 1.87 1.92 20.70
CA LEU A 113 1.87 0.95 21.80
C LEU A 113 3.25 0.71 22.42
N ARG A 114 4.32 0.86 21.63
CA ARG A 114 5.71 0.65 22.06
C ARG A 114 6.70 1.35 21.14
N SER A 115 7.95 1.48 21.59
CA SER A 115 9.06 1.95 20.75
C SER A 115 9.28 1.02 19.54
N GLY A 116 9.42 1.62 18.35
CA GLY A 116 9.78 0.90 17.14
C GLY A 116 11.25 0.51 17.16
N LEU A 117 11.55 -0.77 17.34
CA LEU A 117 12.93 -1.26 17.40
C LEU A 117 13.67 -1.06 16.06
N PRO A 118 15.01 -1.01 16.05
CA PRO A 118 15.82 -0.80 14.85
C PRO A 118 15.91 -2.08 14.02
N ARG A 119 14.80 -2.44 13.37
CA ARG A 119 14.64 -3.62 12.52
C ARG A 119 13.51 -3.37 11.53
N ASP A 120 13.39 -4.24 10.54
CA ASP A 120 12.30 -4.18 9.57
C ASP A 120 10.94 -4.17 10.27
N ALA A 121 10.06 -3.30 9.79
CA ALA A 121 8.68 -3.24 10.23
C ALA A 121 7.75 -3.76 9.14
N TYR A 122 6.64 -4.35 9.58
CA TYR A 122 5.66 -4.97 8.71
C TYR A 122 4.29 -4.42 9.06
N ALA A 123 3.48 -4.15 8.04
CA ALA A 123 2.13 -3.67 8.24
C ALA A 123 1.17 -4.34 7.24
N ARG A 124 -0.06 -4.53 7.69
CA ARG A 124 -1.17 -4.96 6.86
C ARG A 124 -2.36 -4.08 7.17
N ALA A 125 -3.04 -3.65 6.12
CA ALA A 125 -4.27 -2.90 6.22
C ALA A 125 -5.45 -3.83 5.92
N ARG A 126 -6.53 -3.67 6.68
CA ARG A 126 -7.78 -4.37 6.44
C ARG A 126 -8.87 -3.37 6.14
N ILE A 127 -9.52 -3.48 4.98
CA ILE A 127 -10.65 -2.60 4.66
C ILE A 127 -11.87 -3.12 5.43
N THR A 128 -12.38 -2.35 6.40
CA THR A 128 -13.56 -2.74 7.19
C THR A 128 -14.85 -2.22 6.58
N ARG A 129 -14.78 -1.08 5.89
CA ARG A 129 -15.90 -0.48 5.18
C ARG A 129 -15.41 0.12 3.88
N SER A 130 -16.06 -0.24 2.77
CA SER A 130 -15.87 0.41 1.47
C SER A 130 -17.21 0.92 0.98
N GLY A 131 -17.35 2.23 0.86
CA GLY A 131 -18.54 2.90 0.34
C GLY A 131 -18.22 3.70 -0.92
N ARG A 132 -19.26 4.24 -1.56
CA ARG A 132 -19.12 4.96 -2.84
C ARG A 132 -18.21 6.21 -2.79
N ARG A 133 -17.98 6.80 -1.61
CA ARG A 133 -17.21 8.05 -1.44
C ARG A 133 -16.14 8.01 -0.36
N TYR A 134 -16.23 7.06 0.57
CA TYR A 134 -15.29 6.94 1.68
C TYR A 134 -15.12 5.47 2.04
N ALA A 135 -13.96 5.16 2.60
CA ALA A 135 -13.64 3.85 3.14
C ALA A 135 -12.98 4.00 4.51
N SER A 136 -13.08 2.96 5.33
CA SER A 136 -12.47 2.90 6.65
C SER A 136 -11.46 1.75 6.69
N VAL A 137 -10.26 2.07 7.17
CA VAL A 137 -9.12 1.16 7.29
C VAL A 137 -8.50 1.39 8.68
N PRO A 138 -8.72 0.50 9.65
CA PRO A 138 -8.06 0.54 10.95
C PRO A 138 -6.60 0.06 10.88
#